data_AF-A0A1Q9NPR4-F1
#
_entry.id   AF-A0A1Q9NPR4-F1
#
_cell.length_a   1.000
_cell.length_b   1.000
_cell.length_c   1.000
_cell.angle_alpha   90.00
_cell.angle_beta   90.00
_cell.angle_gamma   90.00
#
_symmetry.space_group_name_H-M   'P 1'
#
loop_
_entity.id
_entity.type
_entity.pdbx_description
1 polymer ?
#
loop_
_entity_poly.entity_id
_entity_poly.type
_entity_poly.pdbx_seq_one_letter_code
_entity_poly.pdbx_strand_id
1 'polypeptide(L)'
;MSANEVIFKFEREIRFTIKHEAIPVSNSGENQAKINQFEYSEVQQDEYTVANLSGALSIFYVAGSFLSVDRIIKIQNSFKKQRRIIFYLDSRPGQIASTLFLQLLKIKNGEEFSKHRFIQRIDKEFFQSEGIIVSSGEINEAISRMFRKTMINYFGEDGRTFLRSPFSVRIHDINISNARVVGYNFYKTQIDYKVNSYVSELNRLL
;
A
#
# COMPACT_ATOMS: atom_id res chain seq x y z
N MET A 1 4.23 -4.23 -17.49
CA MET A 1 2.99 -4.02 -16.73
C MET A 1 2.95 -2.56 -16.35
N SER A 2 1.85 -1.88 -16.58
CA SER A 2 1.60 -0.48 -16.25
C SER A 2 1.11 -0.31 -14.82
N ALA A 3 1.06 0.94 -14.34
CA ALA A 3 0.72 1.24 -12.95
C ALA A 3 -0.65 0.79 -12.54
N ASN A 4 -1.55 0.99 -13.48
CA ASN A 4 -2.93 0.63 -13.31
C ASN A 4 -3.08 -0.89 -13.24
N GLU A 5 -2.28 -1.66 -13.97
CA GLU A 5 -2.31 -3.12 -13.91
C GLU A 5 -1.77 -3.66 -12.58
N VAL A 6 -0.71 -3.06 -12.03
CA VAL A 6 -0.15 -3.43 -10.72
C VAL A 6 -1.14 -3.11 -9.59
N ILE A 7 -1.66 -1.87 -9.58
CA ILE A 7 -2.65 -1.43 -8.60
C ILE A 7 -3.92 -2.28 -8.68
N PHE A 8 -4.35 -2.66 -9.89
CA PHE A 8 -5.50 -3.53 -10.10
C PHE A 8 -5.25 -4.95 -9.60
N LYS A 9 -4.08 -5.54 -9.90
CA LYS A 9 -3.69 -6.84 -9.35
C LYS A 9 -3.69 -6.81 -7.83
N PHE A 10 -3.05 -5.78 -7.25
CA PHE A 10 -2.98 -5.61 -5.81
C PHE A 10 -4.37 -5.43 -5.16
N GLU A 11 -5.27 -4.69 -5.80
CA GLU A 11 -6.67 -4.58 -5.37
C GLU A 11 -7.38 -5.93 -5.34
N ARG A 12 -7.28 -6.70 -6.44
CA ARG A 12 -7.92 -8.01 -6.55
C ARG A 12 -7.50 -8.95 -5.43
N GLU A 13 -6.23 -8.92 -5.08
CA GLU A 13 -5.70 -9.77 -4.02
C GLU A 13 -6.13 -9.30 -2.62
N ILE A 14 -6.18 -7.99 -2.35
CA ILE A 14 -6.76 -7.49 -1.09
C ILE A 14 -8.21 -7.98 -0.96
N ARG A 15 -9.01 -7.83 -2.03
CA ARG A 15 -10.40 -8.33 -2.06
C ARG A 15 -10.47 -9.83 -1.81
N PHE A 16 -9.56 -10.60 -2.43
CA PHE A 16 -9.46 -12.04 -2.21
C PHE A 16 -9.18 -12.36 -0.74
N THR A 17 -8.21 -11.69 -0.10
CA THR A 17 -7.90 -11.93 1.33
C THR A 17 -9.05 -11.56 2.25
N ILE A 18 -9.72 -10.44 1.99
CA ILE A 18 -10.92 -10.01 2.71
C ILE A 18 -12.01 -11.08 2.61
N LYS A 19 -12.27 -11.59 1.40
CA LYS A 19 -13.26 -12.65 1.15
C LYS A 19 -12.89 -13.99 1.78
N HIS A 20 -11.61 -14.37 1.81
CA HIS A 20 -11.17 -15.67 2.33
C HIS A 20 -11.06 -15.73 3.85
N GLU A 21 -10.84 -14.59 4.51
CA GLU A 21 -10.92 -14.50 5.97
C GLU A 21 -12.34 -14.22 6.49
N ALA A 22 -13.25 -13.72 5.65
CA ALA A 22 -14.67 -13.81 5.91
C ALA A 22 -15.04 -15.28 5.95
N ILE A 23 -15.39 -15.81 7.13
CA ILE A 23 -15.72 -17.23 7.37
C ILE A 23 -16.50 -17.80 6.17
N PRO A 24 -15.87 -18.63 5.31
CA PRO A 24 -16.59 -19.30 4.26
C PRO A 24 -17.26 -20.52 4.87
N VAL A 25 -18.59 -20.65 4.70
CA VAL A 25 -19.18 -21.98 4.60
C VAL A 25 -18.43 -22.69 3.46
N SER A 26 -17.77 -23.77 3.83
CA SER A 26 -16.95 -24.67 3.00
C SER A 26 -17.23 -24.62 1.49
N ASN A 27 -16.18 -24.43 0.68
CA ASN A 27 -15.74 -25.49 -0.25
C ASN A 27 -14.38 -25.20 -0.89
N SER A 28 -13.73 -26.32 -1.18
CA SER A 28 -12.39 -26.59 -1.66
C SER A 28 -12.04 -26.11 -3.07
N GLY A 29 -10.74 -25.90 -3.29
CA GLY A 29 -10.03 -26.20 -4.55
C GLY A 29 -9.72 -25.01 -5.46
N GLU A 30 -8.44 -24.79 -5.78
CA GLU A 30 -7.89 -24.92 -7.15
C GLU A 30 -6.48 -24.30 -7.33
N ASN A 31 -5.61 -25.12 -7.94
CA ASN A 31 -4.53 -24.91 -8.91
C ASN A 31 -3.55 -23.71 -8.87
N GLN A 32 -2.27 -24.10 -8.92
CA GLN A 32 -1.07 -23.28 -9.04
C GLN A 32 -0.80 -22.83 -10.49
N ALA A 33 -0.50 -21.54 -10.67
CA ALA A 33 0.20 -21.03 -11.86
C ALA A 33 1.61 -20.55 -11.45
N LYS A 34 2.64 -20.99 -12.18
CA LYS A 34 4.01 -20.46 -12.07
C LYS A 34 4.04 -19.03 -12.62
N ILE A 35 4.51 -18.07 -11.84
CA ILE A 35 4.66 -16.67 -12.26
C ILE A 35 6.05 -16.16 -11.86
N ASN A 36 6.69 -15.36 -12.70
CA ASN A 36 8.03 -14.80 -12.46
C ASN A 36 8.03 -13.74 -11.34
N GLN A 37 9.17 -13.54 -10.68
CA GLN A 37 9.38 -12.38 -9.80
C GLN A 37 9.50 -11.12 -10.66
N PHE A 38 8.75 -10.07 -10.33
CA PHE A 38 8.78 -8.82 -11.07
C PHE A 38 9.03 -7.63 -10.15
N GLU A 39 9.99 -6.78 -10.52
CA GLU A 39 10.24 -5.48 -9.88
C GLU A 39 9.63 -4.38 -10.74
N TYR A 40 8.86 -3.47 -10.14
CA TYR A 40 8.27 -2.34 -10.85
C TYR A 40 8.61 -1.02 -10.16
N SER A 41 9.08 -0.06 -10.96
CA SER A 41 9.27 1.32 -10.55
C SER A 41 8.25 2.20 -11.25
N GLU A 42 7.35 2.82 -10.50
CA GLU A 42 6.41 3.80 -11.04
C GLU A 42 6.54 5.10 -10.31
N VAL A 43 7.30 5.98 -10.92
CA VAL A 43 6.94 7.38 -10.88
C VAL A 43 5.56 7.45 -11.52
N GLN A 44 4.48 7.60 -10.75
CA GLN A 44 3.26 8.17 -11.31
C GLN A 44 3.72 9.51 -11.88
N GLN A 45 3.85 9.55 -13.21
CA GLN A 45 4.33 10.69 -13.99
C GLN A 45 3.26 11.78 -13.96
N ASP A 46 3.10 12.39 -12.80
CA ASP A 46 3.09 13.83 -12.81
C ASP A 46 4.55 14.25 -13.05
N GLU A 47 4.78 15.31 -13.82
CA GLU A 47 6.08 15.79 -14.32
C GLU A 47 7.01 16.29 -13.18
N TYR A 48 7.28 15.47 -12.18
CA TYR A 48 8.10 15.81 -11.02
C TYR A 48 9.54 15.38 -11.24
N THR A 49 10.43 16.35 -11.27
CA THR A 49 11.87 16.11 -11.12
C THR A 49 12.15 15.63 -9.69
N VAL A 50 13.23 14.87 -9.47
CA VAL A 50 13.65 14.40 -8.14
C VAL A 50 13.85 15.58 -7.16
N ALA A 51 14.18 16.75 -7.68
CA ALA A 51 14.25 18.01 -6.92
C ALA A 51 12.90 18.39 -6.26
N ASN A 52 11.77 18.07 -6.89
CA ASN A 52 10.42 18.49 -6.46
C ASN A 52 9.69 17.45 -5.60
N LEU A 53 10.28 16.28 -5.37
CA LEU A 53 9.65 15.22 -4.56
C LEU A 53 9.72 15.55 -3.06
N SER A 54 8.60 15.40 -2.34
CA SER A 54 8.56 15.42 -0.88
C SER A 54 9.13 14.13 -0.26
N GLY A 55 9.11 13.04 -1.03
CA GLY A 55 9.59 11.73 -0.60
C GLY A 55 9.38 10.64 -1.64
N ALA A 56 9.56 9.41 -1.21
CA ALA A 56 9.29 8.19 -1.96
C ALA A 56 8.68 7.11 -1.07
N LEU A 57 7.87 6.24 -1.66
CA LEU A 57 7.35 5.03 -1.04
C LEU A 57 7.93 3.81 -1.75
N SER A 58 8.45 2.85 -0.99
CA SER A 58 8.80 1.52 -1.50
C SER A 58 7.84 0.52 -0.88
N ILE A 59 6.97 -0.05 -1.70
CA ILE A 59 5.91 -0.96 -1.30
C ILE A 59 6.36 -2.36 -1.69
N PHE A 60 6.37 -3.27 -0.73
CA PHE A 60 6.58 -4.69 -0.97
C PHE A 60 5.33 -5.44 -0.60
N TYR A 61 4.94 -6.34 -1.46
CA TYR A 61 3.68 -7.03 -1.37
C TYR A 61 3.91 -8.53 -1.53
N VAL A 62 3.31 -9.31 -0.64
CA VAL A 62 3.25 -10.76 -0.69
C VAL A 62 1.80 -11.17 -0.58
N ALA A 63 1.29 -11.82 -1.63
CA ALA A 63 -0.10 -12.26 -1.68
C ALA A 63 -0.47 -13.17 -0.52
N GLY A 64 -1.64 -12.91 0.08
CA GLY A 64 -2.15 -13.64 1.23
C GLY A 64 -1.30 -13.55 2.51
N SER A 65 -0.27 -12.68 2.57
CA SER A 65 0.58 -12.59 3.77
C SER A 65 0.72 -11.17 4.29
N PHE A 66 1.52 -10.32 3.63
CA PHE A 66 1.75 -8.97 4.14
C PHE A 66 1.93 -7.96 3.02
N LEU A 67 1.68 -6.71 3.37
CA LEU A 67 2.17 -5.55 2.68
C LEU A 67 3.11 -4.77 3.59
N SER A 68 4.28 -4.40 3.10
CA SER A 68 5.16 -3.47 3.81
C SER A 68 5.37 -2.19 3.03
N VAL A 69 5.27 -1.06 3.73
CA VAL A 69 5.55 0.27 3.20
C VAL A 69 6.79 0.84 3.86
N ASP A 70 7.86 0.98 3.09
CA ASP A 70 9.01 1.79 3.45
C ASP A 70 8.79 3.22 2.99
N ARG A 71 8.94 4.12 3.95
CA ARG A 71 8.77 5.55 3.75
C ARG A 71 10.14 6.18 3.65
N ILE A 72 10.39 6.92 2.59
CA ILE A 72 11.64 7.61 2.34
C ILE A 72 11.33 9.10 2.25
N ILE A 73 11.78 9.89 3.21
CA ILE A 73 11.45 11.33 3.25
C ILE A 73 12.63 12.14 2.75
N LYS A 74 12.37 13.19 1.99
CA LYS A 74 13.40 14.18 1.65
C LYS A 74 13.60 15.11 2.84
N ILE A 75 14.83 15.18 3.33
CA ILE A 75 15.28 16.11 4.38
C ILE A 75 16.44 16.89 3.80
N GLN A 76 16.22 18.19 3.56
CA GLN A 76 17.19 19.06 2.89
C GLN A 76 17.62 18.45 1.55
N ASN A 77 18.93 18.23 1.35
CA ASN A 77 19.52 17.66 0.13
C ASN A 77 19.78 16.15 0.26
N SER A 78 18.93 15.42 1.00
CA SER A 78 19.05 13.97 1.13
C SER A 78 17.72 13.27 1.36
N PHE A 79 17.57 12.07 0.84
CA PHE A 79 16.50 11.13 1.14
C PHE A 79 16.91 10.19 2.28
N LYS A 80 16.04 10.04 3.28
CA LYS A 80 16.27 9.18 4.44
C LYS A 80 15.10 8.23 4.68
N LYS A 81 15.44 6.96 4.91
CA LYS A 81 14.46 5.93 5.30
C LYS A 81 13.87 6.23 6.68
N GLN A 82 12.56 6.08 6.79
CA GLN A 82 11.79 6.15 8.03
C GLN A 82 11.33 4.76 8.45
N ARG A 83 10.70 4.68 9.63
CA ARG A 83 10.17 3.41 10.15
C ARG A 83 9.18 2.79 9.17
N ARG A 84 9.43 1.53 8.78
CA ARG A 84 8.54 0.72 7.94
C ARG A 84 7.18 0.51 8.60
N ILE A 85 6.14 0.47 7.79
CA ILE A 85 4.79 0.05 8.16
C ILE A 85 4.58 -1.36 7.61
N ILE A 86 3.93 -2.23 8.37
CA ILE A 86 3.62 -3.59 7.95
C ILE A 86 2.12 -3.80 8.18
N PHE A 87 1.41 -4.19 7.13
CA PHE A 87 0.03 -4.61 7.16
C PHE A 87 -0.02 -6.12 6.93
N TYR A 88 -0.49 -6.86 7.93
CA TYR A 88 -0.73 -8.29 7.85
C TYR A 88 -2.09 -8.52 7.19
N LEU A 89 -2.10 -9.14 6.01
CA LEU A 89 -3.31 -9.28 5.18
C LEU A 89 -4.27 -10.36 5.72
N ASP A 90 -3.76 -11.21 6.62
CA ASP A 90 -4.48 -12.19 7.44
C ASP A 90 -5.02 -11.59 8.76
N SER A 91 -5.21 -10.26 8.79
CA SER A 91 -5.77 -9.58 9.95
C SER A 91 -6.72 -8.48 9.54
N ARG A 92 -7.86 -8.37 10.23
CA ARG A 92 -8.85 -7.31 9.98
C ARG A 92 -8.27 -5.89 10.03
N PRO A 93 -7.44 -5.49 11.02
CA PRO A 93 -6.79 -4.18 10.99
C PRO A 93 -5.85 -3.99 9.79
N GLY A 94 -5.12 -5.03 9.38
CA GLY A 94 -4.24 -4.97 8.23
C GLY A 94 -4.99 -4.94 6.90
N GLN A 95 -6.13 -5.62 6.77
CA GLN A 95 -7.04 -5.54 5.63
C GLN A 95 -7.64 -4.14 5.48
N ILE A 96 -8.13 -3.54 6.58
CA ILE A 96 -8.64 -2.16 6.58
C ILE A 96 -7.52 -1.19 6.19
N ALA A 97 -6.35 -1.30 6.82
CA ALA A 97 -5.25 -0.38 6.57
C ALA A 97 -4.64 -0.51 5.17
N SER A 98 -4.50 -1.73 4.64
CA SER A 98 -4.03 -1.96 3.27
C SER A 98 -5.03 -1.49 2.21
N THR A 99 -6.33 -1.68 2.44
CA THR A 99 -7.40 -1.15 1.58
C THR A 99 -7.38 0.37 1.57
N LEU A 100 -7.29 1.00 2.75
CA LEU A 100 -7.17 2.44 2.89
C LEU A 100 -5.97 2.97 2.12
N PHE A 101 -4.80 2.37 2.35
CA PHE A 101 -3.56 2.78 1.69
C PHE A 101 -3.64 2.65 0.16
N LEU A 102 -4.20 1.55 -0.35
CA LEU A 102 -4.44 1.36 -1.78
C LEU A 102 -5.33 2.46 -2.36
N GLN A 103 -6.43 2.79 -1.69
CA GLN A 103 -7.33 3.85 -2.14
C GLN A 103 -6.64 5.22 -2.10
N LEU A 104 -5.78 5.47 -1.10
CA LEU A 104 -4.98 6.70 -1.07
C LEU A 104 -4.03 6.81 -2.28
N LEU A 105 -3.39 5.71 -2.70
CA LEU A 105 -2.51 5.68 -3.87
C LEU A 105 -3.24 5.99 -5.19
N LYS A 106 -4.55 5.79 -5.24
CA LYS A 106 -5.39 6.06 -6.42
C LYS A 106 -5.87 7.51 -6.52
N ILE A 107 -5.75 8.29 -5.45
CA ILE A 107 -6.13 9.71 -5.43
C ILE A 107 -5.25 10.47 -6.41
N LYS A 108 -5.86 11.24 -7.30
CA LYS A 108 -5.14 12.15 -8.19
C LYS A 108 -4.71 13.41 -7.44
N ASN A 109 -3.63 14.05 -7.88
CA ASN A 109 -3.23 15.33 -7.30
C ASN A 109 -4.33 16.39 -7.48
N GLY A 110 -4.64 17.11 -6.40
CA GLY A 110 -5.73 18.08 -6.37
C GLY A 110 -7.15 17.48 -6.37
N GLU A 111 -7.29 16.16 -6.23
CA GLU A 111 -8.61 15.53 -6.13
C GLU A 111 -9.26 15.85 -4.77
N GLU A 112 -10.30 16.67 -4.81
CA GLU A 112 -11.10 16.98 -3.64
C GLU A 112 -12.10 15.86 -3.36
N PHE A 113 -11.99 15.22 -2.19
CA PHE A 113 -13.02 14.29 -1.74
C PHE A 113 -13.19 14.33 -0.22
N SER A 114 -14.45 14.17 0.22
CA SER A 114 -14.80 14.16 1.63
C SER A 114 -14.28 12.90 2.33
N LYS A 115 -13.61 13.05 3.47
CA LYS A 115 -13.25 11.93 4.38
C LYS A 115 -14.41 10.98 4.66
N HIS A 116 -15.60 11.52 4.88
CA HIS A 116 -16.79 10.71 5.10
C HIS A 116 -17.17 9.87 3.86
N ARG A 117 -17.13 10.47 2.67
CA ARG A 117 -17.38 9.74 1.42
C ARG A 117 -16.32 8.67 1.17
N PHE A 118 -15.07 8.94 1.50
CA PHE A 118 -13.98 7.96 1.39
C PHE A 118 -14.22 6.73 2.27
N ILE A 119 -14.58 6.96 3.53
CA ILE A 119 -14.88 5.89 4.48
C ILE A 119 -16.08 5.06 4.00
N GLN A 120 -17.17 5.73 3.60
CA GLN A 120 -18.36 5.05 3.10
C GLN A 120 -18.07 4.24 1.84
N ARG A 121 -17.24 4.78 0.94
CA ARG A 121 -16.82 4.09 -0.28
C ARG A 121 -16.05 2.82 0.06
N ILE A 122 -15.09 2.90 0.96
CA ILE A 122 -14.30 1.73 1.39
C ILE A 122 -15.17 0.67 2.03
N ASP A 123 -16.01 1.07 2.99
CA ASP A 123 -16.95 0.17 3.65
C ASP A 123 -17.84 -0.54 2.61
N LYS A 124 -18.51 0.21 1.73
CA LYS A 124 -19.40 -0.35 0.71
C LYS A 124 -18.70 -1.21 -0.34
N GLU A 125 -17.61 -0.70 -0.92
CA GLU A 125 -16.98 -1.32 -2.09
C GLU A 125 -16.11 -2.52 -1.73
N PHE A 126 -15.50 -2.56 -0.54
CA PHE A 126 -14.53 -3.60 -0.16
C PHE A 126 -15.03 -4.56 0.91
N PHE A 127 -15.85 -4.10 1.85
CA PHE A 127 -16.25 -4.92 2.99
C PHE A 127 -17.70 -5.40 2.84
N GLN A 128 -18.66 -4.49 2.70
CA GLN A 128 -20.09 -4.85 2.57
C GLN A 128 -20.37 -5.66 1.31
N SER A 129 -19.68 -5.36 0.20
CA SER A 129 -19.78 -6.14 -1.04
C SER A 129 -19.34 -7.61 -0.88
N GLU A 130 -18.46 -7.87 0.08
CA GLU A 130 -17.98 -9.21 0.44
C GLU A 130 -18.74 -9.78 1.66
N GLY A 131 -19.82 -9.13 2.11
CA GLY A 131 -20.63 -9.56 3.25
C GLY A 131 -20.02 -9.28 4.63
N ILE A 132 -18.98 -8.45 4.70
CA ILE A 132 -18.28 -8.13 5.94
C ILE A 132 -18.78 -6.80 6.51
N ILE A 133 -19.13 -6.81 7.79
CA ILE A 133 -19.52 -5.60 8.51
C ILE A 133 -18.28 -5.01 9.17
N VAL A 134 -17.88 -3.80 8.75
CA VAL A 134 -16.85 -2.99 9.40
C VAL A 134 -17.49 -1.71 9.93
N SER A 135 -17.23 -1.38 11.19
CA SER A 135 -17.76 -0.14 11.75
C SER A 135 -17.01 1.07 11.16
N SER A 136 -17.73 2.17 10.97
CA SER A 136 -17.11 3.44 10.57
C SER A 136 -16.06 3.93 11.58
N GLY A 137 -16.17 3.52 12.85
CA GLY A 137 -15.19 3.78 13.90
C GLY A 137 -13.84 3.09 13.64
N GLU A 138 -13.85 1.82 13.23
CA GLU A 138 -12.64 1.07 12.88
C GLU A 138 -11.89 1.71 11.70
N ILE A 139 -12.62 2.10 10.66
CA ILE A 139 -12.02 2.75 9.47
C ILE A 139 -11.47 4.13 9.84
N ASN A 140 -12.21 4.92 10.63
CA ASN A 140 -11.75 6.22 11.11
C ASN A 140 -10.47 6.10 11.94
N GLU A 141 -10.41 5.11 12.83
CA GLU A 141 -9.24 4.88 13.67
C GLU A 141 -8.02 4.49 12.81
N ALA A 142 -8.20 3.61 11.84
CA ALA A 142 -7.15 3.22 10.90
C ALA A 142 -6.64 4.41 10.07
N ILE A 143 -7.54 5.26 9.56
CA ILE A 143 -7.21 6.53 8.90
C ILE A 143 -6.40 7.43 9.83
N SER A 144 -6.91 7.71 11.02
CA SER A 144 -6.24 8.58 11.99
C SER A 144 -4.84 8.07 12.36
N ARG A 145 -4.66 6.76 12.53
CA ARG A 145 -3.34 6.15 12.76
C ARG A 145 -2.41 6.34 11.56
N MET A 146 -2.92 6.16 10.34
CA MET A 146 -2.15 6.31 9.10
C MET A 146 -1.66 7.75 8.89
N PHE A 147 -2.49 8.76 9.20
CA PHE A 147 -2.14 10.17 9.00
C PHE A 147 -1.31 10.78 10.13
N ARG A 148 -1.59 10.47 11.42
CA ARG A 148 -0.98 11.18 12.55
C ARG A 148 0.56 11.19 12.57
N LYS A 149 1.22 10.15 12.05
CA LYS A 149 2.69 10.03 12.14
C LYS A 149 3.34 9.35 10.96
N THR A 150 2.54 8.66 10.15
CA THR A 150 3.10 7.72 9.18
C THR A 150 3.11 8.27 7.76
N MET A 151 2.03 8.88 7.29
CA MET A 151 1.86 9.18 5.87
C MET A 151 1.73 10.68 5.55
N ILE A 152 1.83 11.57 6.54
CA ILE A 152 1.56 13.01 6.38
C ILE A 152 2.41 13.72 5.30
N ASN A 153 3.62 13.22 5.02
CA ASN A 153 4.51 13.78 4.00
C ASN A 153 4.13 13.38 2.56
N TYR A 154 3.18 12.46 2.40
CA TYR A 154 2.72 11.90 1.13
C TYR A 154 1.24 12.24 0.90
N PHE A 155 0.46 12.13 1.97
CA PHE A 155 -0.97 12.39 1.99
C PHE A 155 -1.30 13.25 3.23
N GLY A 156 -2.01 14.35 3.05
CA GLY A 156 -2.47 15.25 4.12
C GLY A 156 -3.99 15.29 4.23
N GLU A 157 -4.48 15.93 5.28
CA GLU A 157 -5.88 16.33 5.43
C GLU A 157 -5.93 17.87 5.49
N ASP A 158 -6.82 18.49 4.72
CA ASP A 158 -7.15 19.92 4.82
C ASP A 158 -8.65 20.08 5.08
N GLY A 159 -9.02 20.29 6.34
CA GLY A 159 -10.41 20.30 6.78
C GLY A 159 -11.13 18.98 6.47
N ARG A 160 -11.88 18.93 5.37
CA ARG A 160 -12.65 17.75 4.91
C ARG A 160 -12.05 17.06 3.68
N THR A 161 -11.00 17.61 3.09
CA THR A 161 -10.36 17.11 1.87
C THR A 161 -9.06 16.38 2.21
N PHE A 162 -8.62 15.49 1.31
CA PHE A 162 -7.27 14.95 1.37
C PHE A 162 -6.40 15.66 0.35
N LEU A 163 -5.15 15.90 0.73
CA LEU A 163 -4.13 16.47 -0.13
C LEU A 163 -3.11 15.39 -0.47
N ARG A 164 -2.59 15.40 -1.70
CA ARG A 164 -1.52 14.51 -2.13
C ARG A 164 -0.29 15.32 -2.47
N SER A 165 0.84 15.00 -1.84
CA SER A 165 2.14 15.61 -2.13
C SER A 165 2.81 14.94 -3.34
N PRO A 166 3.73 15.61 -4.03
CA PRO A 166 4.53 14.97 -5.08
C PRO A 166 5.49 13.94 -4.46
N PHE A 167 5.26 12.65 -4.68
CA PHE A 167 6.16 11.58 -4.24
C PHE A 167 6.28 10.49 -5.30
N SER A 168 7.42 9.79 -5.29
CA SER A 168 7.63 8.62 -6.15
C SER A 168 7.21 7.33 -5.46
N VAL A 169 6.80 6.32 -6.23
CA VAL A 169 6.40 5.01 -5.70
C VAL A 169 7.16 3.89 -6.41
N ARG A 170 7.57 2.87 -5.65
CA ARG A 170 8.02 1.59 -6.23
C ARG A 170 7.21 0.48 -5.63
N ILE A 171 6.70 -0.41 -6.46
CA ILE A 171 5.90 -1.55 -6.03
C ILE A 171 6.64 -2.82 -6.42
N HIS A 172 6.93 -3.64 -5.42
CA HIS A 172 7.64 -4.89 -5.57
C HIS A 172 6.70 -6.03 -5.21
N ASP A 173 6.43 -6.89 -6.18
CA ASP A 173 5.71 -8.13 -5.97
C ASP A 173 6.72 -9.23 -5.58
N ILE A 174 6.58 -9.76 -4.37
CA ILE A 174 7.43 -10.83 -3.87
C ILE A 174 6.65 -12.14 -4.05
N ASN A 175 7.04 -12.90 -5.07
CA ASN A 175 6.42 -14.19 -5.33
C ASN A 175 6.95 -15.27 -4.37
N ILE A 176 6.04 -16.06 -3.80
CA ILE A 176 6.36 -17.24 -2.99
C ILE A 176 6.36 -18.46 -3.91
N SER A 177 7.49 -19.14 -4.04
CA SER A 177 7.63 -20.27 -4.97
C SER A 177 7.02 -21.58 -4.48
N ASN A 178 6.73 -21.78 -3.18
CA ASN A 178 5.96 -22.92 -2.66
C ASN A 178 5.61 -22.76 -1.16
N ALA A 179 4.35 -23.07 -0.83
CA ALA A 179 3.79 -23.54 0.44
C ALA A 179 4.32 -22.98 1.78
N ARG A 180 3.67 -21.91 2.26
CA ARG A 180 3.20 -21.60 3.64
C ARG A 180 2.92 -20.10 3.71
N VAL A 181 2.14 -19.65 4.71
CA VAL A 181 2.05 -18.22 5.03
C VAL A 181 3.44 -17.78 5.48
N VAL A 182 4.23 -17.22 4.56
CA VAL A 182 5.60 -16.76 4.84
C VAL A 182 5.53 -15.32 5.31
N GLY A 183 5.62 -15.12 6.63
CA GLY A 183 5.54 -13.81 7.24
C GLY A 183 6.70 -12.88 6.84
N TYR A 184 6.48 -11.58 7.08
CA TYR A 184 7.41 -10.49 6.75
C TYR A 184 8.87 -10.74 7.16
N ASN A 185 9.12 -11.35 8.32
CA ASN A 185 10.47 -11.59 8.82
C ASN A 185 11.35 -12.41 7.87
N PHE A 186 10.75 -13.27 7.05
CA PHE A 186 11.47 -14.06 6.06
C PHE A 186 12.07 -13.19 4.94
N TYR A 187 11.31 -12.19 4.47
CA TYR A 187 11.73 -11.32 3.37
C TYR A 187 12.44 -10.04 3.83
N LYS A 188 12.45 -9.77 5.14
CA LYS A 188 12.95 -8.52 5.72
C LYS A 188 14.32 -8.10 5.18
N THR A 189 15.28 -9.03 5.10
CA THR A 189 16.64 -8.73 4.64
C THR A 189 16.67 -8.32 3.16
N GLN A 190 15.91 -9.01 2.32
CA GLN A 190 15.80 -8.68 0.89
C GLN A 190 15.11 -7.31 0.70
N ILE A 191 14.05 -7.06 1.46
CA ILE A 191 13.35 -5.77 1.45
C ILE A 191 14.30 -4.65 1.89
N ASP A 192 15.03 -4.83 2.98
CA ASP A 192 15.99 -3.85 3.49
C ASP A 192 17.08 -3.51 2.46
N TYR A 193 17.61 -4.51 1.76
CA TYR A 193 18.59 -4.33 0.69
C TYR A 193 18.03 -3.48 -0.46
N LYS A 194 16.83 -3.81 -0.95
CA LYS A 194 16.19 -3.10 -2.07
C LYS A 194 15.86 -1.65 -1.71
N VAL A 195 15.35 -1.41 -0.50
CA VAL A 195 15.04 -0.06 -0.04
C VAL A 195 16.30 0.79 0.10
N ASN A 196 17.37 0.24 0.68
CA ASN A 196 18.62 0.98 0.82
C ASN A 196 19.25 1.32 -0.55
N SER A 197 19.12 0.41 -1.53
CA SER A 197 19.53 0.65 -2.91
C SER A 197 18.72 1.80 -3.53
N TYR A 198 17.39 1.80 -3.32
CA TYR A 198 16.53 2.88 -3.81
C TYR A 198 16.86 4.24 -3.18
N VAL A 199 17.09 4.28 -1.86
CA VAL A 199 17.53 5.51 -1.18
C VAL A 199 18.84 6.04 -1.76
N SER A 200 19.80 5.15 -2.04
CA SER A 200 21.09 5.54 -2.64
C SER A 200 20.90 6.11 -4.05
N GLU A 201 20.02 5.50 -4.84
CA GLU A 201 19.67 5.98 -6.18
C GLU A 201 19.02 7.37 -6.14
N LEU A 202 18.02 7.59 -5.27
CA LEU A 202 17.36 8.88 -5.11
C LEU A 202 18.35 9.98 -4.72
N ASN A 203 19.30 9.67 -3.82
CA ASN A 203 20.33 10.61 -3.39
C ASN A 203 21.35 10.95 -4.48
N ARG A 204 21.62 10.03 -5.41
CA ARG A 204 22.51 10.30 -6.56
C ARG A 204 21.88 11.23 -7.59
N LEU A 205 20.54 11.32 -7.59
CA LEU A 205 19.75 12.12 -8.54
C LEU A 205 19.38 13.51 -8.00
N LEU A 206 19.79 13.85 -6.77
CA LEU A 206 19.66 15.19 -6.18
C LEU A 206 20.81 16.10 -6.64
#